data_AF-A0A5C7NFR5-F1
#
_entry.id   AF-A0A5C7NFR5-F1
#
_cell.length_a   1.000
_cell.length_b   1.000
_cell.length_c   1.000
_cell.angle_alpha   90.00
_cell.angle_beta   90.00
_cell.angle_gamma   90.00
#
_symmetry.space_group_name_H-M   'P 1'
#
loop_
_entity.id
_entity.type
_entity.pdbx_description
1 polymer ?
#
loop_
_entity_poly.entity_id
_entity_poly.type
_entity_poly.pdbx_seq_one_letter_code
_entity_poly.pdbx_strand_id
1 'polypeptide(L)'
;MTDNKKGRSNESSPKDDFTRNHRPPVVTGQCAEVLELLRIEGAVLSFRLTAELAIPEAAARVHELRARGFNVLTTILPQVEFRGRIRRSVARYSLGVPHWPAPGFLEGGAA
;
A
#
# COMPACT_ATOMS: atom_id res chain seq x y z
N MET A 1 -10.23 -7.24 56.17
CA MET A 1 -10.77 -7.44 54.81
C MET A 1 -9.66 -7.02 53.86
N THR A 2 -9.05 -8.00 53.22
CA THR A 2 -7.78 -7.93 52.48
C THR A 2 -7.95 -7.33 51.08
N ASP A 3 -7.14 -6.31 50.81
CA ASP A 3 -6.23 -6.11 49.65
C ASP A 3 -6.74 -6.06 48.20
N ASN A 4 -6.54 -4.88 47.62
CA ASN A 4 -6.09 -4.51 46.27
C ASN A 4 -5.95 -5.62 45.19
N LYS A 5 -6.65 -5.49 44.06
CA LYS A 5 -5.98 -5.66 42.73
C LYS A 5 -6.71 -5.00 41.55
N LYS A 6 -5.96 -4.09 40.94
CA LYS A 6 -6.07 -3.50 39.60
C LYS A 6 -6.51 -4.50 38.52
N GLY A 7 -7.72 -4.35 38.01
CA GLY A 7 -8.13 -4.90 36.71
C GLY A 7 -7.85 -3.87 35.62
N ARG A 8 -6.80 -4.09 34.83
CA ARG A 8 -6.44 -3.27 33.67
C ARG A 8 -7.62 -3.22 32.69
N SER A 9 -7.94 -2.02 32.22
CA SER A 9 -8.68 -1.82 30.97
C SER A 9 -8.02 -2.69 29.90
N ASN A 10 -8.70 -3.75 29.47
CA ASN A 10 -8.30 -4.47 28.28
C ASN A 10 -8.78 -3.59 27.12
N GLU A 11 -7.99 -2.56 26.83
CA GLU A 11 -7.97 -1.91 25.53
C GLU A 11 -7.67 -3.03 24.54
N SER A 12 -8.73 -3.65 24.01
CA SER A 12 -8.64 -4.56 22.90
C SER A 12 -8.17 -3.71 21.73
N SER A 13 -6.84 -3.60 21.61
CA SER A 13 -6.18 -3.19 20.40
C SER A 13 -6.87 -3.93 19.25
N PRO A 14 -7.30 -3.26 18.18
CA PRO A 14 -7.92 -3.95 17.06
C PRO A 14 -6.87 -4.93 16.52
N LYS A 15 -7.05 -6.22 16.86
CA LYS A 15 -6.32 -7.31 16.22
C LYS A 15 -6.88 -7.32 14.81
N ASP A 16 -6.10 -6.74 13.92
CA ASP A 16 -6.37 -6.66 12.51
C ASP A 16 -6.70 -8.07 12.01
N ASP A 17 -7.97 -8.26 11.67
CA ASP A 17 -8.60 -9.50 11.24
C ASP A 17 -8.15 -9.80 9.81
N PHE A 18 -6.85 -9.95 9.61
CA PHE A 18 -6.25 -10.38 8.33
C PHE A 18 -6.58 -11.84 8.01
N THR A 19 -7.20 -12.54 8.96
CA THR A 19 -7.60 -13.93 8.81
C THR A 19 -8.92 -14.02 8.04
N ARG A 20 -8.82 -14.41 6.76
CA ARG A 20 -9.85 -15.14 6.01
C ARG A 20 -10.89 -14.34 5.23
N ASN A 21 -10.84 -13.02 5.17
CA ASN A 21 -11.62 -12.30 4.17
C ASN A 21 -10.85 -12.21 2.87
N HIS A 22 -11.33 -12.87 1.81
CA HIS A 22 -10.89 -12.67 0.41
C HIS A 22 -11.27 -11.27 -0.12
N ARG A 23 -11.21 -10.23 0.71
CA ARG A 23 -11.49 -8.85 0.35
C ARG A 23 -10.23 -8.02 0.61
N PRO A 24 -9.83 -7.19 -0.36
CA PRO A 24 -8.72 -6.26 -0.14
C PRO A 24 -9.04 -5.39 1.08
N PRO A 25 -8.07 -5.13 1.96
CA PRO A 25 -8.29 -4.30 3.13
C PRO A 25 -8.72 -2.91 2.72
N VAL A 26 -9.64 -2.32 3.50
CA VAL A 26 -10.12 -0.95 3.25
C VAL A 26 -8.94 -0.01 3.43
N VAL A 27 -8.53 0.62 2.34
CA VAL A 27 -7.60 1.74 2.33
C VAL A 27 -8.41 3.03 2.27
N THR A 28 -8.02 4.04 3.04
CA THR A 28 -8.67 5.36 3.05
C THR A 28 -7.66 6.48 2.81
N GLY A 29 -8.15 7.67 2.43
CA GLY A 29 -7.33 8.85 2.15
C GLY A 29 -6.39 8.66 0.96
N GLN A 30 -5.17 9.19 1.06
CA GLN A 30 -4.19 9.20 -0.03
C GLN A 30 -3.79 7.79 -0.52
N CYS A 31 -3.80 6.78 0.34
CA CYS A 31 -3.53 5.40 -0.07
C CYS A 31 -4.63 4.83 -0.98
N ALA A 32 -5.89 5.21 -0.73
CA ALA A 32 -7.01 4.81 -1.58
C ALA A 32 -6.92 5.48 -2.95
N GLU A 33 -6.61 6.77 -2.99
CA GLU A 33 -6.40 7.51 -4.24
C GLU A 33 -5.27 6.90 -5.07
N VAL A 34 -4.11 6.58 -4.45
CA VAL A 34 -3.01 5.92 -5.16
C VAL A 34 -3.43 4.56 -5.70
N LEU A 35 -4.17 3.76 -4.92
CA LEU A 35 -4.63 2.44 -5.34
C LEU A 35 -5.63 2.55 -6.50
N GLU A 36 -6.59 3.46 -6.41
CA GLU A 36 -7.59 3.69 -7.46
C GLU A 36 -6.93 4.18 -8.75
N LEU A 37 -5.98 5.11 -8.65
CA LEU A 37 -5.21 5.57 -9.79
C LEU A 37 -4.40 4.45 -10.44
N LEU A 38 -3.75 3.59 -9.64
CA LEU A 38 -3.05 2.42 -10.15
C LEU A 38 -3.99 1.43 -10.84
N ARG A 39 -5.25 1.34 -10.43
CA ARG A 39 -6.27 0.51 -11.10
C ARG A 39 -6.76 1.12 -12.41
N ILE A 40 -6.98 2.43 -12.45
CA ILE A 40 -7.47 3.15 -13.63
C ILE A 40 -6.39 3.24 -14.70
N GLU A 41 -5.19 3.72 -14.32
CA GLU A 41 -4.10 3.96 -15.27
C GLU A 41 -3.24 2.71 -15.52
N GLY A 42 -3.34 1.69 -14.66
CA GLY A 42 -2.55 0.45 -14.69
C GLY A 42 -1.09 0.64 -14.24
N ALA A 43 -0.46 1.75 -14.60
CA ALA A 43 0.86 2.11 -14.13
C ALA A 43 1.06 3.62 -14.01
N VAL A 44 1.67 4.06 -12.92
CA VAL A 44 1.83 5.47 -12.57
C VAL A 44 3.28 5.75 -12.19
N LEU A 45 3.82 6.86 -12.69
CA LEU A 45 5.17 7.32 -12.34
C LEU A 45 5.14 8.07 -11.00
N SER A 46 6.19 7.92 -10.18
CA SER A 46 6.31 8.65 -8.92
C SER A 46 6.22 10.17 -9.09
N PHE A 47 6.83 10.70 -10.15
CA PHE A 47 6.75 12.13 -10.49
C PHE A 47 5.32 12.58 -10.79
N ARG A 48 4.50 11.71 -11.39
CA ARG A 48 3.11 12.02 -11.71
C ARG A 48 2.28 12.16 -10.44
N LEU A 49 2.48 11.24 -9.49
CA LEU A 49 1.84 11.27 -8.17
C LEU A 49 2.16 12.55 -7.40
N THR A 50 3.42 12.98 -7.39
CA THR A 50 3.82 14.19 -6.67
C THR A 50 3.45 15.47 -7.41
N ALA A 51 3.61 15.52 -8.74
CA ALA A 51 3.40 16.74 -9.52
C ALA A 51 1.93 17.01 -9.88
N GLU A 52 1.12 15.97 -10.10
CA GLU A 52 -0.28 16.12 -10.53
C GLU A 52 -1.27 15.93 -9.39
N LEU A 53 -0.98 15.03 -8.44
CA LEU A 53 -1.92 14.69 -7.36
C LEU A 53 -1.50 15.27 -6.01
N ALA A 54 -0.42 16.05 -5.97
CA ALA A 54 0.14 16.63 -4.75
C ALA A 54 0.29 15.58 -3.62
N ILE A 55 0.60 14.33 -3.98
CA ILE A 55 0.84 13.25 -3.02
C ILE A 55 2.33 13.26 -2.67
N PRO A 56 2.72 13.86 -1.52
CA PRO A 56 4.09 13.74 -1.04
C PRO A 56 4.36 12.26 -0.73
N GLU A 57 5.61 11.84 -0.94
CA GLU A 57 6.07 10.51 -0.52
C GLU A 57 5.27 9.34 -1.13
N ALA A 58 5.05 9.37 -2.46
CA ALA A 58 4.42 8.27 -3.20
C ALA A 58 4.99 6.88 -2.87
N ALA A 59 6.30 6.78 -2.64
CA ALA A 59 6.95 5.55 -2.21
C ALA A 59 6.41 5.05 -0.86
N ALA A 60 6.24 5.93 0.13
CA ALA A 60 5.71 5.57 1.44
C ALA A 60 4.28 5.00 1.32
N ARG A 61 3.43 5.63 0.50
CA ARG A 61 2.06 5.14 0.25
C ARG A 61 2.05 3.77 -0.42
N VAL A 62 2.94 3.55 -1.39
CA VAL A 62 3.12 2.22 -2.01
C VAL A 62 3.60 1.19 -1.00
N HIS A 63 4.50 1.57 -0.08
CA HIS A 63 4.93 0.69 1.01
C HIS A 63 3.78 0.34 1.97
N GLU A 64 2.91 1.30 2.33
CA GLU A 64 1.71 1.02 3.13
C GLU A 64 0.74 0.06 2.42
N LEU A 65 0.53 0.24 1.11
CA LEU A 65 -0.27 -0.70 0.31
C LEU A 65 0.35 -2.10 0.32
N ARG A 66 1.66 -2.22 0.18
CA ARG A 66 2.36 -3.51 0.22
C ARG A 66 2.29 -4.15 1.62
N ALA A 67 2.39 -3.37 2.69
CA ALA A 67 2.22 -3.85 4.06
C ALA A 67 0.81 -4.43 4.29
N ARG A 68 -0.19 -3.91 3.59
CA ARG A 68 -1.58 -4.41 3.57
C ARG A 68 -1.79 -5.60 2.62
N GLY A 69 -0.73 -6.07 1.96
CA GLY A 69 -0.76 -7.24 1.07
C GLY A 69 -1.15 -6.95 -0.37
N PHE A 70 -1.23 -5.68 -0.78
CA PHE A 70 -1.44 -5.35 -2.19
C PHE A 70 -0.19 -5.67 -3.02
N ASN A 71 -0.42 -6.20 -4.22
CA ASN A 71 0.63 -6.55 -5.15
C ASN A 71 1.05 -5.32 -5.98
N VAL A 72 1.78 -4.40 -5.36
CA VAL A 72 2.33 -3.23 -6.08
C VAL A 72 3.75 -3.54 -6.56
N LEU A 73 3.94 -3.50 -7.87
CA LEU A 73 5.21 -3.66 -8.56
C LEU A 73 5.86 -2.30 -8.76
N THR A 74 7.12 -2.17 -8.38
CA THR A 74 7.91 -0.96 -8.59
C THR A 74 9.02 -1.26 -9.58
N THR A 75 9.02 -0.56 -10.70
CA THR A 75 10.02 -0.69 -11.76
C THR A 75 10.76 0.63 -11.90
N ILE A 76 12.08 0.62 -11.74
CA ILE A 76 12.91 1.81 -11.98
C ILE A 76 13.17 1.90 -13.48
N LEU A 77 12.66 2.97 -14.09
CA LEU A 77 12.89 3.27 -15.49
C LEU A 77 14.14 4.17 -15.63
N PRO A 78 15.10 3.80 -16.50
CA PRO A 78 16.34 4.55 -16.65
C PRO A 78 16.10 5.93 -17.25
N GLN A 79 15.11 6.06 -18.14
CA GLN A 79 14.75 7.30 -18.81
C GLN A 79 13.25 7.32 -19.12
N VAL A 80 12.58 8.40 -18.75
CA VAL A 80 11.16 8.63 -19.04
C VAL A 80 10.98 10.08 -19.47
N GLU A 81 10.30 10.29 -20.60
CA GLU A 81 9.84 11.62 -20.97
C GLU A 81 8.55 11.96 -20.21
N PHE A 82 8.57 13.05 -19.47
CA PHE A 82 7.40 13.55 -18.74
C PHE A 82 7.27 15.06 -18.96
N ARG A 83 6.15 15.49 -19.53
CA ARG A 83 5.86 16.90 -19.90
C ARG A 83 6.98 17.56 -20.72
N GLY A 84 7.52 16.84 -21.71
CA GLY A 84 8.58 17.33 -22.59
C GLY A 84 9.97 17.43 -21.93
N ARG A 85 10.14 16.89 -20.72
CA ARG A 85 11.45 16.77 -20.06
C ARG A 85 11.79 15.32 -19.81
N ILE A 86 13.03 14.97 -20.14
CA ILE A 86 13.58 13.64 -19.87
C ILE A 86 14.00 13.57 -18.40
N ARG A 87 13.36 12.68 -17.64
CA ARG A 87 13.73 12.34 -16.27
C ARG A 87 14.39 10.97 -16.26
N ARG A 88 15.51 10.87 -15.55
CA ARG A 88 16.25 9.62 -15.37
C ARG A 88 15.96 9.03 -13.99
N SER A 89 16.08 7.72 -13.87
CA SER A 89 15.88 6.96 -12.62
C SER A 89 14.49 7.20 -12.00
N VAL A 90 13.45 7.04 -12.81
CA VAL A 90 12.06 7.26 -12.37
C VAL A 90 11.45 5.97 -11.86
N ALA A 91 10.85 5.98 -10.68
CA ALA A 91 10.05 4.86 -10.21
C ALA A 91 8.68 4.84 -10.93
N ARG A 92 8.36 3.71 -11.56
CA ARG A 92 7.05 3.39 -12.11
C ARG A 92 6.40 2.34 -11.23
N TYR A 93 5.26 2.69 -10.66
CA TYR A 93 4.43 1.79 -9.89
C TYR A 93 3.37 1.18 -10.80
N SER A 94 3.05 -0.08 -10.60
CA SER A 94 2.00 -0.80 -11.33
C SER A 94 1.37 -1.84 -10.44
N LEU A 95 0.11 -2.18 -10.68
CA LEU A 95 -0.53 -3.29 -9.98
C LEU A 95 -0.17 -4.59 -10.69
N GLY A 96 0.39 -5.53 -9.94
CA GLY A 96 0.54 -6.91 -10.38
C GLY A 96 -0.81 -7.62 -10.42
N VAL A 97 -0.85 -8.77 -11.09
CA VAL A 97 -2.02 -9.66 -11.12
C VAL A 97 -1.67 -10.93 -10.35
N PRO A 98 -2.46 -11.36 -9.35
CA PRO A 98 -3.65 -10.68 -8.81
C PRO A 98 -3.30 -9.34 -8.13
N HIS A 99 -4.23 -8.37 -8.17
CA HIS A 99 -4.04 -7.05 -7.55
C HIS A 99 -3.90 -7.15 -6.02
N TRP A 100 -4.55 -8.17 -5.46
CA TRP A 100 -4.53 -8.59 -4.07
C TRP A 100 -5.16 -9.99 -4.02
N PRO A 101 -4.72 -10.88 -3.12
CA PRO A 101 -3.51 -10.77 -2.32
C PRO A 101 -2.25 -10.89 -3.19
N ALA A 102 -1.15 -10.26 -2.79
CA ALA A 102 0.13 -10.56 -3.43
C ALA A 102 0.46 -12.06 -3.29
N PRO A 103 1.06 -12.69 -4.32
CA PRO A 103 1.46 -14.10 -4.24
C PRO A 103 2.37 -14.31 -3.03
N GLY A 104 2.11 -15.34 -2.21
CA GLY A 104 2.81 -15.58 -0.96
C GLY A 104 2.34 -14.77 0.25
N PHE A 105 1.49 -13.74 0.10
CA PHE A 105 1.02 -12.94 1.24
C PHE A 105 0.12 -13.73 2.20
N LEU A 106 -0.78 -14.57 1.66
CA LEU A 106 -1.66 -15.43 2.47
C LEU A 106 -1.01 -16.76 2.86
N GLU A 107 0.13 -17.12 2.27
CA GLU A 107 0.84 -18.38 2.56
C GLU A 107 1.70 -18.29 3.85
N GLY A 108 1.93 -17.07 4.37
CA GLY A 108 2.64 -16.81 5.63
C GLY A 108 1.85 -17.15 6.92
N GLY A 109 0.92 -18.11 6.84
CA GLY A 109 0.09 -18.60 7.95
C GLY A 109 0.33 -20.07 8.32
N ALA A 110 1.48 -20.63 7.96
CA ALA A 110 1.89 -21.97 8.40
C ALA A 110 3.36 -21.92 8.87
N ALA A 111 3.54 -21.67 10.16
CA ALA A 111 4.69 -22.14 10.92
C ALA A 111 4.16 -22.73 12.22
#